data_AF-A0A3A5SLQ7-F1
#
_entry.id   AF-A0A3A5SLQ7-F1
#
_cell.length_a   1.000
_cell.length_b   1.000
_cell.length_c   1.000
_cell.angle_alpha   90.00
_cell.angle_beta   90.00
_cell.angle_gamma   90.00
#
_symmetry.space_group_name_H-M   'P 1'
#
loop_
_entity.id
_entity.type
_entity.pdbx_description
1 polymer ?
#
loop_
_entity_poly.entity_id
_entity_poly.type
_entity_poly.pdbx_seq_one_letter_code
_entity_poly.pdbx_strand_id
1 'polypeptide(L)'
;MEKANNMMTDNDMMCWHALYTAPKSEHKLMQRLNAAGYTTYCPMQAVFVKWKGHTRKVITPLFSGCLFVAGNVSEVTSLASSQKAAILVDNEGKSLSIEAGKAELPAKFAQLLKL
;
A
#
# COMPACT_ATOMS: atom_id res chain seq x y z
N MET A 1 -14.49 -23.04 9.35
CA MET A 1 -13.04 -22.81 9.25
C MET A 1 -12.75 -21.47 9.91
N GLU A 2 -12.38 -21.51 11.19
CA GLU A 2 -11.90 -20.34 11.93
C GLU A 2 -10.62 -19.84 11.25
N LYS A 3 -10.67 -18.65 10.66
CA LYS A 3 -9.43 -17.91 10.39
C LYS A 3 -8.98 -17.33 11.72
N ALA A 4 -7.89 -17.86 12.24
CA ALA A 4 -7.24 -17.34 13.44
C ALA A 4 -6.96 -15.84 13.28
N ASN A 5 -7.44 -15.06 14.24
CA ASN A 5 -7.09 -13.66 14.37
C ASN A 5 -5.65 -13.57 14.87
N ASN A 6 -4.67 -13.61 13.96
CA ASN A 6 -3.29 -13.34 14.31
C ASN A 6 -3.16 -11.82 14.51
N MET A 7 -2.98 -11.42 15.75
CA MET A 7 -2.78 -10.03 16.16
C MET A 7 -1.42 -9.58 15.59
N MET A 8 -1.42 -8.99 14.39
CA MET A 8 -0.20 -8.58 13.69
C MET A 8 0.54 -7.51 14.50
N THR A 9 1.75 -7.84 14.92
CA THR A 9 2.65 -6.88 15.56
C THR A 9 3.37 -6.09 14.47
N ASP A 10 3.70 -4.81 14.73
CA ASP A 10 4.40 -3.94 13.76
C ASP A 10 5.77 -4.49 13.29
N ASN A 11 6.28 -5.51 13.99
CA ASN A 11 7.60 -6.11 13.80
C ASN A 11 7.60 -7.42 13.01
N ASP A 12 6.44 -7.96 12.63
CA ASP A 12 6.41 -9.17 11.80
C ASP A 12 6.87 -8.83 10.39
N MET A 13 7.96 -9.46 9.94
CA MET A 13 8.44 -9.33 8.57
C MET A 13 7.40 -9.93 7.63
N MET A 14 6.94 -9.13 6.67
CA MET A 14 5.94 -9.53 5.68
C MET A 14 6.49 -9.29 4.28
N CYS A 15 6.03 -10.09 3.33
CA CYS A 15 6.26 -9.83 1.91
C CYS A 15 5.17 -8.89 1.39
N TRP A 16 5.55 -7.65 1.08
CA TRP A 16 4.66 -6.61 0.61
C TRP A 16 4.75 -6.43 -0.90
N HIS A 17 3.59 -6.24 -1.53
CA HIS A 17 3.45 -5.88 -2.92
C HIS A 17 2.76 -4.52 -3.03
N ALA A 18 3.26 -3.66 -3.93
CA ALA A 18 2.66 -2.36 -4.17
C ALA A 18 1.63 -2.43 -5.30
N LEU A 19 0.40 -2.01 -5.00
CA LEU A 19 -0.67 -1.82 -5.95
C LEU A 19 -0.74 -0.35 -6.38
N TYR A 20 -0.76 -0.12 -7.68
CA TYR A 20 -1.13 1.14 -8.27
C TYR A 20 -2.65 1.22 -8.48
N THR A 21 -3.24 2.30 -8.00
CA THR A 21 -4.68 2.56 -7.97
C THR A 21 -4.97 3.94 -8.52
N ALA A 22 -6.24 4.22 -8.82
CA ALA A 22 -6.65 5.57 -9.15
C ALA A 22 -6.34 6.52 -7.96
N PRO A 23 -5.69 7.68 -8.18
CA PRO A 23 -5.37 8.61 -7.11
C PRO A 23 -6.62 8.97 -6.29
N LYS A 24 -6.45 9.11 -4.97
CA LYS A 24 -7.51 9.38 -3.97
C LYS A 24 -8.43 8.20 -3.65
N SER A 25 -8.24 7.03 -4.28
CA SER A 25 -8.99 5.80 -3.96
C SER A 25 -8.26 4.88 -2.98
N GLU A 26 -6.99 5.17 -2.67
CA GLU A 26 -6.07 4.32 -1.92
C GLU A 26 -6.65 3.96 -0.55
N HIS A 27 -7.07 4.98 0.21
CA HIS A 27 -7.61 4.80 1.56
C HIS A 27 -8.92 4.01 1.57
N LYS A 28 -9.80 4.27 0.60
CA LYS A 28 -11.08 3.56 0.49
C LYS A 28 -10.86 2.10 0.10
N LEU A 29 -9.91 1.83 -0.79
CA LEU A 29 -9.53 0.47 -1.16
C LEU A 29 -8.92 -0.27 0.03
N MET A 30 -7.99 0.36 0.75
CA MET A 30 -7.39 -0.15 1.99
C MET A 30 -8.46 -0.59 3.00
N GLN A 31 -9.45 0.28 3.29
CA GLN A 31 -10.53 -0.04 4.23
C GLN A 31 -11.34 -1.27 3.79
N ARG A 32 -11.67 -1.37 2.50
CA ARG A 32 -12.42 -2.51 1.97
C ARG A 32 -11.62 -3.81 2.00
N LEU A 33 -10.32 -3.75 1.68
CA LEU A 33 -9.44 -4.90 1.71
C LEU A 33 -9.20 -5.39 3.13
N ASN A 34 -8.98 -4.47 4.08
CA ASN A 34 -8.90 -4.80 5.50
C ASN A 34 -10.20 -5.47 6.00
N ALA A 35 -11.37 -4.95 5.60
CA ALA A 35 -12.65 -5.57 5.94
C ALA A 35 -12.84 -6.98 5.34
N ALA A 36 -12.17 -7.27 4.21
CA ALA A 36 -12.14 -8.60 3.60
C ALA A 36 -11.05 -9.53 4.20
N GLY A 37 -10.29 -9.06 5.20
CA GLY A 37 -9.25 -9.83 5.88
C GLY A 37 -7.87 -9.77 5.24
N TYR A 38 -7.66 -8.87 4.27
CA TYR A 38 -6.32 -8.63 3.72
C TYR A 38 -5.52 -7.72 4.63
N THR A 39 -4.22 -7.97 4.69
CA THR A 39 -3.30 -7.09 5.41
C THR A 39 -2.82 -6.01 4.45
N THR A 40 -3.27 -4.78 4.67
CA THR A 40 -2.93 -3.66 3.79
C THR A 40 -2.35 -2.48 4.56
N TYR A 41 -1.57 -1.66 3.85
CA TYR A 41 -0.95 -0.48 4.41
C TYR A 41 -0.88 0.63 3.37
N CYS A 42 -1.38 1.80 3.74
CA CYS A 42 -1.23 3.04 2.96
C CYS A 42 -0.54 4.07 3.87
N PRO A 43 0.77 4.31 3.72
CA PRO A 43 1.44 5.33 4.51
C PRO A 43 0.85 6.70 4.17
N MET A 44 0.49 7.47 5.19
CA MET A 44 -0.13 8.78 5.08
C MET A 44 0.80 9.85 5.65
N GLN A 45 0.77 11.04 5.06
CA GLN A 45 1.53 12.20 5.52
C GLN A 45 0.62 13.41 5.66
N ALA A 46 0.97 14.30 6.59
CA ALA A 46 0.35 15.61 6.70
C ALA A 46 1.10 16.61 5.83
N VAL A 47 0.41 17.24 4.88
CA VAL A 47 0.96 18.28 4.02
C VAL A 47 0.14 19.56 4.14
N PHE A 48 0.77 20.71 3.95
CA PHE A 48 0.09 22.00 3.92
C PHE A 48 -0.18 22.40 2.47
N VAL A 49 -1.46 22.47 2.09
CA VAL A 49 -1.89 22.90 0.76
C VAL A 49 -2.42 24.33 0.81
N LYS A 50 -2.04 25.14 -0.18
CA LYS A 50 -2.54 26.51 -0.33
C LYS A 50 -3.69 26.52 -1.33
N TRP A 51 -4.83 27.06 -0.91
CA TRP A 51 -6.02 27.21 -1.74
C TRP A 51 -6.64 28.59 -1.52
N LYS A 52 -6.76 29.39 -2.58
CA LYS A 52 -7.36 30.75 -2.53
C LYS A 52 -6.86 31.59 -1.34
N GLY A 53 -5.54 31.66 -1.18
CA GLY A 53 -4.89 32.44 -0.11
C GLY A 53 -4.90 31.79 1.28
N HIS A 54 -5.66 30.71 1.49
CA HIS A 54 -5.71 29.99 2.76
C HIS A 54 -4.77 28.78 2.73
N THR A 55 -4.06 28.53 3.82
CA THR A 55 -3.26 27.33 4.00
C THR A 55 -4.05 26.34 4.86
N ARG A 56 -4.21 25.10 4.39
CA ARG A 56 -4.87 24.03 5.12
C ARG A 56 -3.94 22.84 5.28
N LYS A 57 -3.91 22.26 6.48
CA LYS A 57 -3.27 20.97 6.71
C LYS A 57 -4.20 19.87 6.20
N VAL A 58 -3.71 19.04 5.29
CA VAL A 58 -4.44 17.90 4.74
C VAL A 58 -3.63 16.63 4.92
N ILE A 59 -4.32 15.49 5.07
CA ILE A 59 -3.70 14.17 5.13
C ILE A 59 -3.79 13.55 3.73
N THR A 60 -2.65 13.16 3.17
CA THR A 60 -2.56 12.56 1.84
C THR A 60 -1.66 11.33 1.87
N PRO A 61 -1.82 10.38 0.93
CA PRO A 61 -0.89 9.28 0.78
C PRO A 61 0.55 9.78 0.65
N LEU A 62 1.50 9.11 1.31
CA LEU A 62 2.93 9.35 1.18
C LEU A 62 3.38 9.06 -0.25
N PHE A 63 2.91 7.94 -0.80
CA PHE A 63 3.09 7.54 -2.18
C PHE A 63 1.75 7.61 -2.90
N SER A 64 1.55 8.65 -3.71
CA SER A 64 0.28 8.84 -4.44
C SER A 64 -0.02 7.63 -5.33
N GLY A 65 -1.27 7.17 -5.33
CA GLY A 65 -1.71 6.01 -6.10
C GLY A 65 -1.28 4.66 -5.54
N CYS A 66 -0.43 4.60 -4.50
CA CYS A 66 0.14 3.35 -4.01
C CYS A 66 -0.59 2.81 -2.77
N LEU A 67 -0.92 1.53 -2.80
CA LEU A 67 -1.42 0.76 -1.67
C LEU A 67 -0.57 -0.50 -1.51
N PHE A 68 -0.02 -0.75 -0.32
CA PHE A 68 0.73 -1.98 -0.05
C PHE A 68 -0.20 -3.07 0.45
N VAL A 69 -0.02 -4.28 -0.06
CA VAL A 69 -0.75 -5.48 0.35
C VAL A 69 0.26 -6.56 0.68
N ALA A 70 0.16 -7.16 1.86
CA ALA A 70 0.98 -8.31 2.23
C ALA A 70 0.35 -9.59 1.69
N GLY A 71 1.17 -10.49 1.17
CA GLY A 71 0.72 -11.77 0.63
C GLY A 71 1.70 -12.36 -0.35
N ASN A 72 1.31 -13.45 -1.01
CA ASN A 72 2.08 -14.00 -2.13
C ASN A 72 1.69 -13.34 -3.46
N VAL A 73 2.59 -13.38 -4.43
CA VAL A 73 2.39 -12.74 -5.74
C VAL A 73 1.13 -13.21 -6.46
N SER A 74 0.74 -14.49 -6.35
CA SER A 74 -0.43 -15.04 -7.05
C SER A 74 -1.73 -14.47 -6.48
N GLU A 75 -1.87 -14.46 -5.16
CA GLU A 75 -3.01 -13.90 -4.45
C GLU A 75 -3.14 -12.40 -4.71
N VAL A 76 -2.04 -11.65 -4.59
CA VAL A 76 -2.06 -10.21 -4.83
C VAL A 76 -2.38 -9.90 -6.29
N THR A 77 -1.94 -10.72 -7.25
CA THR A 77 -2.25 -10.52 -8.67
C THR A 77 -3.75 -10.69 -8.93
N SER A 78 -4.34 -11.77 -8.40
CA SER A 78 -5.79 -12.00 -8.50
C SER A 78 -6.57 -10.85 -7.85
N LEU A 79 -6.12 -10.40 -6.67
CA LEU A 79 -6.72 -9.28 -5.97
C LEU A 79 -6.66 -8.00 -6.81
N ALA A 80 -5.50 -7.62 -7.32
CA ALA A 80 -5.32 -6.42 -8.12
C ALA A 80 -6.30 -6.38 -9.31
N SER A 81 -6.40 -7.49 -10.06
CA SER A 81 -7.35 -7.61 -11.17
C SER A 81 -8.81 -7.42 -10.72
N SER A 82 -9.21 -8.05 -9.61
CA SER A 82 -10.58 -7.89 -9.08
C SER A 82 -10.91 -6.47 -8.64
N GLN A 83 -9.90 -5.70 -8.21
CA GLN A 83 -10.07 -4.34 -7.70
C GLN A 83 -9.74 -3.24 -8.71
N LYS A 84 -9.55 -3.59 -10.00
CA LYS A 84 -9.13 -2.65 -11.05
C LYS A 84 -7.87 -1.86 -10.66
N ALA A 85 -6.97 -2.53 -9.96
CA ALA A 85 -5.65 -2.03 -9.60
C ALA A 85 -4.59 -2.77 -10.42
N ALA A 86 -3.42 -2.17 -10.57
CA ALA A 86 -2.27 -2.80 -11.21
C ALA A 86 -1.21 -3.13 -10.17
N ILE A 87 -0.53 -4.26 -10.28
CA ILE A 87 0.67 -4.52 -9.50
C ILE A 87 1.82 -3.69 -10.09
N LEU A 88 2.60 -3.06 -9.21
CA LEU A 88 3.87 -2.47 -9.61
C LEU A 88 4.89 -3.57 -9.90
N VAL A 89 5.52 -3.44 -11.06
CA VAL A 89 6.55 -4.34 -11.58
C VAL A 89 7.83 -3.55 -11.83
N ASP A 90 8.95 -4.26 -11.89
CA ASP A 90 10.22 -3.69 -12.32
C ASP A 90 10.28 -3.51 -13.84
N ASN A 91 11.43 -3.05 -14.34
CA ASN A 91 11.68 -2.83 -15.77
C ASN A 91 11.66 -4.13 -16.59
N GLU A 92 11.77 -5.30 -15.95
CA GLU A 92 11.70 -6.62 -16.58
C GLU A 92 10.27 -7.19 -16.56
N GLY A 93 9.33 -6.46 -15.95
CA GLY A 93 7.93 -6.88 -15.81
C GLY A 93 7.69 -7.84 -14.64
N LYS A 94 8.68 -8.03 -13.76
CA LYS A 94 8.53 -8.88 -12.57
C LYS A 94 7.94 -8.09 -11.41
N SER A 95 7.02 -8.70 -10.66
CA SER A 95 6.40 -8.08 -9.50
C SER A 95 7.45 -7.67 -8.46
N LEU A 96 7.36 -6.41 -8.01
CA LEU A 96 8.18 -5.89 -6.92
C LEU A 96 7.63 -6.41 -5.59
N SER A 97 8.40 -7.27 -4.92
CA SER A 97 8.14 -7.77 -3.58
C SER A 97 9.13 -7.18 -2.58
N ILE A 98 8.65 -6.73 -1.43
CA ILE A 98 9.47 -6.08 -0.40
C ILE A 98 9.28 -6.81 0.92
N GLU A 99 10.32 -7.46 1.40
CA GLU A 99 10.34 -8.06 2.73
C GLU A 99 10.72 -6.99 3.76
N ALA A 100 9.74 -6.60 4.57
CA ALA A 100 9.89 -5.54 5.56
C ALA A 100 8.85 -5.63 6.67
N GLY A 101 9.23 -5.13 7.85
CA GLY A 101 8.26 -4.66 8.82
C GLY A 101 7.53 -3.42 8.30
N LYS A 102 6.34 -3.15 8.85
CA LYS A 102 5.46 -2.08 8.37
C LYS A 102 6.11 -0.68 8.48
N ALA A 103 6.91 -0.45 9.52
CA ALA A 103 7.63 0.81 9.73
C ALA A 103 8.75 1.06 8.71
N GLU A 104 9.42 0.00 8.23
CA GLU A 104 10.55 0.10 7.29
C GLU A 104 10.10 0.15 5.83
N LEU A 105 8.90 -0.38 5.55
CA LEU A 105 8.38 -0.53 4.18
C LEU A 105 8.45 0.78 3.36
N PRO A 106 8.04 1.96 3.87
CA PRO A 106 8.14 3.20 3.10
C PRO A 106 9.56 3.54 2.66
N ALA A 107 10.54 3.36 3.55
CA ALA A 107 11.93 3.67 3.27
C ALA A 107 12.51 2.72 2.21
N LYS A 108 12.26 1.40 2.36
CA LYS A 108 12.70 0.41 1.36
C LYS A 108 12.04 0.63 0.00
N PHE A 109 10.75 0.95 -0.03
CA PHE A 109 10.05 1.24 -1.27
C PHE A 109 10.59 2.50 -1.97
N ALA A 110 10.86 3.58 -1.22
CA ALA A 110 11.46 4.79 -1.79
C ALA A 110 12.83 4.51 -2.43
N GLN A 111 13.68 3.68 -1.79
CA GLN A 111 14.96 3.25 -2.35
C GLN A 111 14.80 2.48 -3.67
N LEU A 112 13.79 1.60 -3.78
CA LEU A 112 13.50 0.85 -5.00
C LEU A 112 13.04 1.75 -6.15
N LEU A 113 12.30 2.82 -5.84
CA LEU A 113 11.87 3.80 -6.85
C LEU A 113 13.00 4.73 -7.32
N LYS A 114 14.21 4.63 -6.73
CA LYS A 114 15.34 5.55 -6.97
C LYS A 114 14.95 7.03 -6.79
N LEU A 115 14.06 7.31 -5.85
CA LEU A 115 13.72 8.67 -5.40
C LEU A 115 14.86 9.28 -4.58
#